data_AF-A0A2K3UXX7-F1
#
_entry.id   AF-A0A2K3UXX7-F1
#
_cell.length_a   1.000
_cell.length_b   1.000
_cell.length_c   1.000
_cell.angle_alpha   90.00
_cell.angle_beta   90.00
_cell.angle_gamma   90.00
#
_symmetry.space_group_name_H-M   'P 1'
#
loop_
_entity.id
_entity.type
_entity.pdbx_description
1 polymer ?
#
loop_
_entity_poly.entity_id
_entity_poly.type
_entity_poly.pdbx_seq_one_letter_code
_entity_poly.pdbx_strand_id
1 'polypeptide(L)'
;MPFTSRELGLLSQNCYGATDLPEWLERMRLEGPGDYGWPPAPGHYAPEDTPLYERIFAQIWHQGDLYPATYIAVPVWCEVVARFPEISHARLLSLLSLIETFRPLFQPRLLGEGRIGQGEIAAYEQALSQLAGHLPRQLTLLSDSTVAGFREVESVLALLAFASGQCWAGTLLT
;
A
#
# COMPACT_ATOMS: atom_id res chain seq x y z
N MET A 1 -1.57 10.98 -14.06
CA MET A 1 -1.32 10.55 -15.46
C MET A 1 -1.98 9.21 -15.66
N PRO A 2 -2.53 8.91 -16.86
CA PRO A 2 -3.07 7.57 -17.14
C PRO A 2 -1.96 6.52 -17.06
N PHE A 3 -2.32 5.30 -16.69
CA PHE A 3 -1.39 4.17 -16.68
C PHE A 3 -0.90 3.83 -18.10
N THR A 4 0.39 3.54 -18.23
CA THR A 4 1.02 3.06 -19.46
C THR A 4 0.54 1.63 -19.80
N SER A 5 0.72 1.21 -21.05
CA SER A 5 0.38 -0.17 -21.46
C SER A 5 1.12 -1.24 -20.64
N ARG A 6 2.34 -0.94 -20.20
CA ARG A 6 3.12 -1.84 -19.34
C ARG A 6 2.50 -1.94 -17.94
N GLU A 7 2.15 -0.81 -17.34
CA GLU A 7 1.51 -0.78 -16.02
C GLU A 7 0.13 -1.47 -16.06
N LEU A 8 -0.66 -1.26 -17.11
CA LEU A 8 -1.94 -1.97 -17.30
C LEU A 8 -1.75 -3.49 -17.38
N GLY A 9 -0.71 -3.96 -18.07
CA GLY A 9 -0.37 -5.39 -18.13
C GLY A 9 0.14 -5.98 -16.81
N LEU A 10 0.63 -5.16 -15.89
CA LEU A 10 0.98 -5.58 -14.53
C LEU A 10 -0.24 -5.58 -13.61
N LEU A 11 -1.08 -4.54 -13.73
CA LEU A 11 -2.34 -4.43 -12.98
C LEU A 11 -3.32 -5.56 -13.32
N SER A 12 -3.33 -6.06 -14.56
CA SER A 12 -4.13 -7.22 -14.94
C SER A 12 -3.64 -8.54 -14.32
N GLN A 13 -2.40 -8.57 -13.82
CA GLN A 13 -1.83 -9.72 -13.10
C GLN A 13 -2.06 -9.56 -11.60
N ASN A 14 -3.32 -9.45 -11.21
CA ASN A 14 -3.76 -9.32 -9.82
C ASN A 14 -4.33 -10.64 -9.29
N CYS A 15 -4.63 -10.70 -8.00
CA CYS A 15 -5.04 -11.91 -7.28
C CYS A 15 -6.36 -12.51 -7.79
N TYR A 16 -7.38 -11.67 -7.97
CA TYR A 16 -8.74 -12.13 -8.24
C TYR A 16 -9.25 -11.79 -9.65
N GLY A 17 -8.37 -11.32 -10.53
CA GLY A 17 -8.70 -10.96 -11.91
C GLY A 17 -9.58 -9.72 -12.04
N ALA A 18 -9.57 -8.80 -11.06
CA ALA A 18 -10.40 -7.60 -11.13
C ALA A 18 -9.98 -6.70 -12.31
N THR A 19 -10.94 -6.36 -13.17
CA THR A 19 -10.72 -5.48 -14.32
C THR A 19 -10.64 -4.00 -13.94
N ASP A 20 -11.24 -3.64 -12.81
CA ASP A 20 -11.46 -2.25 -12.41
C ASP A 20 -10.31 -1.70 -11.55
N LEU A 21 -9.29 -2.52 -11.26
CA LEU A 21 -8.13 -2.12 -10.46
C LEU A 21 -7.45 -0.82 -10.97
N PRO A 22 -7.24 -0.61 -12.28
CA PRO A 22 -6.72 0.66 -12.78
C PRO A 22 -7.64 1.84 -12.44
N GLU A 23 -8.94 1.69 -12.63
CA GLU A 23 -9.92 2.73 -12.30
C GLU A 23 -9.90 3.05 -10.80
N TRP A 24 -9.89 2.02 -9.94
CA TRP A 24 -9.82 2.21 -8.49
C TRP A 24 -8.56 2.96 -8.06
N LEU A 25 -7.41 2.66 -8.66
CA LEU A 25 -6.16 3.37 -8.37
C LEU A 25 -6.20 4.82 -8.88
N GLU A 26 -6.78 5.08 -10.05
CA GLU A 26 -6.97 6.45 -10.56
C GLU A 26 -7.91 7.27 -9.66
N ARG A 27 -9.04 6.68 -9.26
CA ARG A 27 -9.94 7.28 -8.27
C ARG A 27 -9.21 7.56 -6.96
N MET A 28 -8.42 6.62 -6.48
CA MET A 28 -7.66 6.80 -5.24
C MET A 28 -6.67 7.96 -5.33
N ARG A 29 -6.00 8.15 -6.48
CA ARG A 29 -5.12 9.31 -6.73
C ARG A 29 -5.88 10.63 -6.70
N LEU A 30 -7.10 10.65 -7.26
CA LEU A 30 -7.87 11.88 -7.49
C LEU A 30 -8.71 12.31 -6.29
N GLU A 31 -9.49 11.36 -5.77
CA GLU A 31 -10.44 11.53 -4.67
C GLU A 31 -9.74 11.34 -3.31
N GLY A 32 -8.55 10.76 -3.32
CA GLY A 32 -7.92 10.25 -2.13
C GLY A 32 -8.42 8.83 -1.80
N PRO A 33 -8.11 8.33 -0.61
CA PRO A 33 -8.31 6.92 -0.25
C PRO A 33 -9.76 6.48 -0.02
N GLY A 34 -10.72 7.41 -0.13
CA GLY A 34 -12.10 7.24 0.28
C GLY A 34 -12.32 7.55 1.76
N ASP A 35 -13.44 7.11 2.31
CA ASP A 35 -13.75 7.25 3.74
C ASP A 35 -12.79 6.38 4.58
N TYR A 36 -11.82 7.03 5.23
CA TYR A 36 -11.06 6.41 6.33
C TYR A 36 -11.86 6.39 7.64
N GLY A 37 -12.95 7.15 7.70
CA GLY A 37 -13.78 7.32 8.88
C GLY A 37 -15.04 6.46 8.80
N TRP A 38 -15.25 5.69 9.87
CA TRP A 38 -16.44 4.90 10.20
C TRP A 38 -16.60 3.52 9.55
N PRO A 39 -16.59 2.42 10.33
CA PRO A 39 -17.38 1.24 10.01
C PRO A 39 -18.78 1.38 10.66
N PRO A 40 -19.90 0.93 10.05
CA PRO A 40 -20.88 0.22 10.85
C PRO A 40 -20.26 -1.13 11.27
N ALA A 41 -20.69 -1.61 12.43
CA ALA A 41 -20.24 -2.83 13.11
C ALA A 41 -19.96 -4.06 12.18
N PRO A 42 -19.18 -5.05 12.65
CA PRO A 42 -18.81 -6.21 11.83
C PRO A 42 -20.04 -6.90 11.24
N GLY A 43 -20.08 -6.97 9.91
CA GLY A 43 -21.15 -7.55 9.10
C GLY A 43 -20.74 -7.51 7.63
N HIS A 44 -21.25 -8.44 6.82
CA HIS A 44 -20.94 -8.51 5.39
C HIS A 44 -21.18 -7.15 4.72
N TYR A 45 -20.11 -6.53 4.22
CA TYR A 45 -20.20 -5.40 3.30
C TYR A 45 -20.64 -5.93 1.92
N ALA A 46 -21.51 -5.21 1.22
CA ALA A 46 -21.58 -5.37 -0.21
C ALA A 46 -20.23 -4.87 -0.82
N PRO A 47 -19.73 -5.43 -1.93
CA PRO A 47 -18.45 -5.02 -2.52
C PRO A 47 -18.35 -3.50 -2.75
N GLU A 48 -19.47 -2.84 -3.02
CA GLU A 48 -19.64 -1.40 -3.19
C GLU A 48 -19.47 -0.56 -1.91
N ASP A 49 -19.49 -1.17 -0.72
CA ASP A 49 -19.32 -0.50 0.58
C ASP A 49 -17.91 -0.67 1.16
N THR A 50 -17.08 -1.55 0.58
CA THR A 50 -15.69 -1.74 1.02
C THR A 50 -14.85 -0.51 0.67
N PRO A 51 -14.02 0.05 1.57
CA PRO A 51 -13.14 1.17 1.24
C PRO A 51 -12.22 0.86 0.05
N LEU A 52 -11.95 1.86 -0.81
CA LEU A 52 -11.18 1.66 -2.04
C LEU A 52 -9.80 1.04 -1.78
N TYR A 53 -9.12 1.48 -0.71
CA TYR A 53 -7.81 0.93 -0.35
C TYR A 53 -7.87 -0.57 -0.01
N GLU A 54 -8.95 -1.05 0.61
CA GLU A 54 -9.13 -2.47 0.95
C GLU A 54 -9.43 -3.30 -0.29
N ARG A 55 -10.24 -2.76 -1.23
CA ARG A 55 -10.48 -3.43 -2.52
C ARG A 55 -9.18 -3.60 -3.29
N ILE A 56 -8.37 -2.54 -3.38
CA ILE A 56 -7.06 -2.58 -4.03
C ILE A 56 -6.14 -3.57 -3.30
N PHE A 57 -6.10 -3.54 -1.97
CA PHE A 57 -5.29 -4.46 -1.18
C PHE A 57 -5.59 -5.92 -1.51
N ALA A 58 -6.88 -6.30 -1.52
CA ALA A 58 -7.31 -7.66 -1.84
C ALA A 58 -6.89 -8.11 -3.25
N GLN A 59 -6.66 -7.18 -4.19
CA GLN A 59 -6.18 -7.51 -5.52
C GLN A 59 -4.67 -7.71 -5.59
N ILE A 60 -3.90 -7.10 -4.68
CA ILE A 60 -2.43 -7.14 -4.73
C ILE A 60 -1.83 -8.07 -3.67
N TRP A 61 -2.65 -8.54 -2.74
CA TRP A 61 -2.24 -9.36 -1.59
C TRP A 61 -3.24 -10.48 -1.31
N HIS A 62 -2.74 -11.72 -1.14
CA HIS A 62 -3.54 -12.82 -0.60
C HIS A 62 -2.67 -13.83 0.15
N GLN A 63 -3.05 -14.19 1.38
CA GLN A 63 -2.40 -15.25 2.16
C GLN A 63 -0.86 -15.15 2.29
N GLY A 64 -0.31 -13.94 2.28
CA GLY A 64 1.15 -13.76 2.30
C GLY A 64 1.76 -13.48 0.94
N ASP A 65 1.07 -13.78 -0.16
CA ASP A 65 1.60 -13.64 -1.52
C ASP A 65 1.43 -12.22 -2.08
N LEU A 66 2.47 -11.78 -2.78
CA LEU A 66 2.47 -10.54 -3.57
C LEU A 66 2.31 -10.81 -5.06
N TYR A 67 1.49 -9.97 -5.71
CA TYR A 67 1.21 -10.03 -7.13
C TYR A 67 1.94 -8.92 -7.89
N PRO A 68 2.21 -9.07 -9.21
CA PRO A 68 2.85 -8.01 -9.99
C PRO A 68 2.16 -6.65 -9.90
N ALA A 69 0.82 -6.64 -9.76
CA ALA A 69 0.03 -5.43 -9.56
C ALA A 69 0.47 -4.61 -8.33
N THR A 70 1.07 -5.22 -7.29
CA THR A 70 1.64 -4.52 -6.13
C THR A 70 2.65 -3.46 -6.56
N TYR A 71 3.46 -3.74 -7.58
CA TYR A 71 4.53 -2.83 -8.04
C TYR A 71 4.00 -1.57 -8.72
N ILE A 72 2.71 -1.51 -9.02
CA ILE A 72 2.03 -0.32 -9.51
C ILE A 72 1.17 0.31 -8.42
N ALA A 73 0.48 -0.51 -7.61
CA ALA A 73 -0.42 -0.03 -6.58
C ALA A 73 0.29 0.67 -5.41
N VAL A 74 1.44 0.16 -4.95
CA VAL A 74 2.15 0.77 -3.82
C VAL A 74 2.68 2.17 -4.15
N PRO A 75 3.33 2.42 -5.31
CA PRO A 75 3.68 3.78 -5.70
C PRO A 75 2.49 4.76 -5.68
N VAL A 76 1.31 4.30 -6.12
CA VAL A 76 0.08 5.08 -6.06
C VAL A 76 -0.30 5.39 -4.61
N TRP A 77 -0.25 4.41 -3.72
CA TRP A 77 -0.56 4.62 -2.31
C TRP A 77 0.41 5.59 -1.63
N CYS A 78 1.70 5.53 -1.96
CA CYS A 78 2.68 6.51 -1.48
C CYS A 78 2.36 7.93 -1.97
N GLU A 79 1.98 8.08 -3.26
CA GLU A 79 1.55 9.34 -3.85
C GLU A 79 0.32 9.91 -3.11
N VAL A 80 -0.66 9.05 -2.77
CA VAL A 80 -1.87 9.45 -2.04
C VAL A 80 -1.52 10.03 -0.66
N VAL A 81 -0.64 9.38 0.10
CA VAL A 81 -0.20 9.90 1.41
C VAL A 81 0.49 11.27 1.26
N ALA A 82 1.31 11.43 0.23
CA ALA A 82 1.99 12.70 -0.05
C ALA A 82 1.01 13.82 -0.44
N ARG A 83 -0.03 13.47 -1.21
CA ARG A 83 -1.02 14.40 -1.75
C ARG A 83 -2.06 14.86 -0.72
N PHE A 84 -2.39 14.03 0.26
CA PHE A 84 -3.41 14.30 1.28
C PHE A 84 -2.85 14.32 2.72
N PRO A 85 -1.78 15.11 3.00
CA PRO A 85 -1.01 15.00 4.24
C PRO A 85 -1.77 15.41 5.52
N GLU A 86 -2.93 16.05 5.38
CA GLU A 86 -3.81 16.48 6.48
C GLU A 86 -4.70 15.36 7.02
N ILE A 87 -4.80 14.25 6.29
CA ILE A 87 -5.65 13.12 6.63
C ILE A 87 -4.77 12.03 7.27
N SER A 88 -5.28 11.35 8.30
CA SER A 88 -4.62 10.17 8.85
C SER A 88 -4.75 8.99 7.89
N HIS A 89 -3.61 8.48 7.42
CA HIS A 89 -3.51 7.33 6.52
C HIS A 89 -3.19 6.03 7.29
N ALA A 90 -3.43 5.97 8.59
CA ALA A 90 -2.99 4.88 9.48
C ALA A 90 -3.27 3.48 8.91
N ARG A 91 -4.50 3.23 8.44
CA ARG A 91 -4.90 1.95 7.84
C ARG A 91 -4.09 1.61 6.59
N LEU A 92 -3.92 2.56 5.69
CA LEU A 92 -3.14 2.38 4.47
C LEU A 92 -1.66 2.11 4.78
N LEU A 93 -1.11 2.84 5.75
CA LEU A 93 0.28 2.69 6.19
C LEU A 93 0.51 1.33 6.87
N SER A 94 -0.44 0.81 7.64
CA SER A 94 -0.37 -0.56 8.17
C SER A 94 -0.37 -1.64 7.09
N LEU A 95 -1.15 -1.46 6.02
CA LEU A 95 -1.12 -2.38 4.89
C LEU A 95 0.20 -2.30 4.11
N LEU A 96 0.74 -1.10 3.93
CA LEU A 96 2.05 -0.89 3.32
C LEU A 96 3.17 -1.54 4.15
N SER A 97 3.16 -1.39 5.47
CA SER A 97 4.18 -2.04 6.32
C SER A 97 4.11 -3.56 6.20
N LEU A 98 2.90 -4.12 6.11
CA LEU A 98 2.71 -5.55 5.90
C LEU A 98 3.27 -6.01 4.55
N ILE A 99 3.03 -5.25 3.47
CA ILE A 99 3.59 -5.56 2.15
C ILE A 99 5.13 -5.57 2.20
N GLU A 100 5.75 -4.57 2.83
CA GLU A 100 7.21 -4.50 2.93
C GLU A 100 7.83 -5.68 3.68
N THR A 101 7.17 -6.16 4.73
CA THR A 101 7.65 -7.32 5.50
C THR A 101 7.79 -8.57 4.64
N PHE A 102 6.93 -8.74 3.63
CA PHE A 102 6.94 -9.91 2.77
C PHE A 102 7.59 -9.69 1.41
N ARG A 103 7.75 -8.44 0.95
CA ARG A 103 8.37 -8.11 -0.34
C ARG A 103 9.69 -8.85 -0.60
N PRO A 104 10.64 -8.94 0.35
CA PRO A 104 11.89 -9.67 0.12
C PRO A 104 11.72 -11.15 -0.22
N LEU A 105 10.62 -11.78 0.21
CA LEU A 105 10.33 -13.18 -0.05
C LEU A 105 9.80 -13.40 -1.48
N PHE A 106 9.07 -12.44 -2.04
CA PHE A 106 8.37 -12.59 -3.32
C PHE A 106 9.04 -11.86 -4.49
N GLN A 107 9.72 -10.74 -4.23
CA GLN A 107 10.39 -9.96 -5.27
C GLN A 107 11.36 -10.81 -6.12
N PRO A 108 12.23 -11.67 -5.54
CA PRO A 108 13.15 -12.48 -6.35
C PRO A 108 12.42 -13.43 -7.29
N ARG A 109 11.29 -14.00 -6.85
CA ARG A 109 10.46 -14.88 -7.65
C ARG A 109 9.80 -14.13 -8.81
N LEU A 110 9.15 -13.00 -8.53
CA LEU A 110 8.47 -12.20 -9.55
C LEU A 110 9.45 -11.65 -10.60
N LEU A 111 10.66 -11.28 -10.17
CA LEU A 111 11.74 -10.85 -11.06
C LEU A 111 12.29 -12.02 -11.89
N GLY A 112 12.54 -13.18 -11.26
CA GLY A 112 13.04 -14.38 -11.93
C GLY A 112 12.06 -14.97 -12.95
N GLU A 113 10.76 -14.84 -12.70
CA GLU A 113 9.68 -15.18 -13.64
C GLU A 113 9.50 -14.14 -14.77
N GLY A 114 10.25 -13.03 -14.75
CA GLY A 114 10.13 -11.94 -15.73
C GLY A 114 8.81 -11.17 -15.65
N ARG A 115 8.06 -11.32 -14.55
CA ARG A 115 6.75 -10.66 -14.38
C ARG A 115 6.91 -9.18 -14.10
N ILE A 116 7.93 -8.83 -13.32
CA ILE A 116 8.37 -7.45 -13.06
C ILE A 116 9.80 -7.25 -13.57
N GLY A 117 10.15 -6.02 -13.91
CA GLY A 117 11.50 -5.63 -14.29
C GLY A 117 12.16 -4.72 -13.26
N GLN A 118 13.43 -4.36 -13.53
CA GLN A 118 14.20 -3.46 -12.67
C GLN A 118 13.60 -2.05 -12.61
N GLY A 119 12.93 -1.60 -13.67
CA GLY A 119 12.28 -0.30 -13.71
C GLY A 119 11.13 -0.21 -12.70
N GLU A 120 10.31 -1.25 -12.61
CA GLU A 120 9.20 -1.30 -11.65
C GLU A 120 9.70 -1.42 -10.20
N ILE A 121 10.77 -2.19 -9.97
CA ILE A 121 11.41 -2.26 -8.65
C ILE A 121 11.97 -0.88 -8.24
N ALA A 122 12.67 -0.19 -9.15
CA ALA A 122 13.24 1.12 -8.86
C ALA A 122 12.15 2.17 -8.59
N ALA A 123 11.06 2.17 -9.36
CA ALA A 123 9.91 3.06 -9.13
C ALA A 123 9.25 2.81 -7.77
N TYR A 124 9.10 1.54 -7.39
CA TYR A 124 8.60 1.13 -6.09
C TYR A 124 9.47 1.65 -4.94
N GLU A 125 10.77 1.37 -4.99
CA GLU A 125 11.72 1.75 -3.94
C GLU A 125 11.86 3.28 -3.84
N GLN A 126 11.81 3.98 -4.98
CA GLN A 126 11.78 5.43 -5.00
C GLN A 126 10.52 5.98 -4.31
N ALA A 127 9.34 5.44 -4.60
CA ALA A 127 8.10 5.88 -3.97
C ALA A 127 8.11 5.65 -2.45
N LEU A 128 8.62 4.50 -2.01
CA LEU A 128 8.78 4.19 -0.59
C LEU A 128 9.79 5.13 0.10
N SER A 129 10.91 5.42 -0.54
CA SER A 129 11.91 6.36 -0.02
C SER A 129 11.32 7.78 0.10
N GLN A 130 10.55 8.23 -0.89
CA GLN A 130 9.87 9.53 -0.86
C GLN A 130 8.80 9.61 0.24
N LEU A 131 8.11 8.49 0.53
CA LEU A 131 7.13 8.41 1.61
C LEU A 131 7.73 8.81 2.97
N ALA A 132 9.03 8.54 3.21
CA ALA A 132 9.71 8.87 4.47
C ALA A 132 9.54 10.34 4.89
N GLY A 133 9.51 11.27 3.94
CA GLY A 133 9.31 12.70 4.21
C GLY A 133 7.93 13.04 4.79
N HIS A 134 6.95 12.15 4.63
CA HIS A 134 5.56 12.34 5.05
C HIS A 134 5.20 11.58 6.34
N LEU A 135 5.92 10.50 6.67
CA LEU A 135 5.63 9.64 7.82
C LEU A 135 5.68 10.35 9.19
N PRO A 136 6.61 11.29 9.48
CA PRO A 136 6.61 12.01 10.75
C PRO A 136 5.33 12.79 10.99
N ARG A 137 4.76 13.40 9.94
CA ARG A 137 3.48 14.09 10.05
C ARG A 137 2.35 13.12 10.34
N GLN A 138 2.35 11.96 9.69
CA GLN A 138 1.34 10.93 9.94
C GLN A 138 1.35 10.46 11.40
N LEU A 139 2.51 10.33 12.04
CA LEU A 139 2.60 10.07 13.49
C LEU A 139 1.91 11.15 14.33
N THR A 140 1.99 12.43 13.96
CA THR A 140 1.33 13.51 14.70
C THR A 140 -0.19 13.51 14.58
N LEU A 141 -0.73 12.85 13.56
CA LEU A 141 -2.17 12.68 13.36
C LEU A 141 -2.73 11.46 14.10
N LEU A 142 -1.87 10.59 14.64
CA LEU A 142 -2.27 9.46 15.47
C LEU A 142 -2.51 9.94 16.91
N SER A 143 -3.75 9.79 17.38
CA SER A 143 -4.15 10.16 18.74
C SER A 143 -4.76 8.99 19.53
N ASP A 144 -4.83 7.81 18.93
CA ASP A 144 -5.40 6.62 19.56
C ASP A 144 -4.38 5.97 20.51
N SER A 145 -4.71 5.93 21.80
CA SER A 145 -3.89 5.33 22.85
C SER A 145 -4.24 3.87 23.14
N THR A 146 -5.12 3.25 22.36
CA THR A 146 -5.45 1.82 22.47
C THR A 146 -4.34 0.95 21.89
N VAL A 147 -4.45 -0.37 22.07
CA VAL A 147 -3.56 -1.34 21.43
C VAL A 147 -3.60 -1.22 19.91
N ALA A 148 -4.76 -0.91 19.32
CA ALA A 148 -4.89 -0.70 17.88
C ALA A 148 -4.11 0.55 17.44
N GLY A 149 -4.26 1.67 18.15
CA GLY A 149 -3.49 2.88 17.90
C GLY A 149 -1.97 2.66 18.05
N PHE A 150 -1.53 1.86 19.01
CA PHE A 150 -0.11 1.50 19.15
C PHE A 150 0.40 0.71 17.93
N ARG A 151 -0.39 -0.22 17.39
CA ARG A 151 -0.04 -0.97 16.17
C ARG A 151 0.12 -0.05 14.96
N GLU A 152 -0.73 0.98 14.85
CA GLU A 152 -0.61 1.98 13.78
C GLU A 152 0.70 2.78 13.91
N VAL A 153 1.11 3.14 15.14
CA VAL A 153 2.42 3.76 15.39
C VAL A 153 3.56 2.83 14.96
N GLU A 154 3.52 1.57 15.36
CA GLU A 154 4.52 0.56 14.98
C GLU A 154 4.62 0.42 13.45
N SER A 155 3.50 0.40 12.73
CA SER A 155 3.48 0.36 11.26
C SER A 155 4.19 1.57 10.63
N VAL A 156 3.95 2.77 11.15
CA VAL A 156 4.59 3.98 10.63
C VAL A 156 6.10 4.00 10.91
N LEU A 157 6.51 3.54 12.10
CA LEU A 157 7.93 3.37 12.44
C LEU A 157 8.60 2.30 11.59
N ALA A 158 7.91 1.19 11.32
CA ALA A 158 8.39 0.13 10.43
C ALA A 158 8.64 0.67 9.02
N LEU A 159 7.68 1.45 8.48
CA LEU A 159 7.82 2.09 7.18
C LEU A 159 8.96 3.10 7.13
N LEU A 160 9.20 3.86 8.21
CA LEU A 160 10.38 4.73 8.30
C LEU A 160 11.68 3.93 8.19
N ALA A 161 11.75 2.78 8.85
CA ALA A 161 12.90 1.88 8.77
C ALA A 161 13.06 1.30 7.36
N PHE A 162 11.99 0.79 6.75
CA PHE A 162 12.01 0.27 5.38
C PHE A 162 12.44 1.33 4.36
N ALA A 163 11.86 2.53 4.43
CA ALA A 163 12.18 3.65 3.53
C ALA A 163 13.62 4.15 3.68
N SER A 164 14.26 3.89 4.84
CA SER A 164 15.66 4.21 5.12
C SER A 164 16.62 3.06 4.80
N GLY A 165 16.13 1.95 4.21
CA GLY A 165 16.93 0.76 3.90
C GLY A 165 17.26 -0.13 5.11
N GLN A 166 16.66 0.14 6.27
CA GLN A 166 16.83 -0.65 7.51
C GLN A 166 15.78 -1.76 7.60
N CYS A 167 15.73 -2.64 6.59
CA CYS A 167 14.66 -3.64 6.45
C CYS A 167 14.51 -4.55 7.68
N TRP A 168 15.62 -4.93 8.32
CA TRP A 168 15.60 -5.76 9.54
C TRP A 168 14.84 -5.08 10.69
N ALA A 169 14.98 -3.76 10.85
CA ALA A 169 14.31 -3.01 11.90
C ALA A 169 12.81 -2.85 11.57
N GLY A 170 12.49 -2.65 10.29
CA GLY A 170 11.10 -2.65 9.82
C GLY A 170 10.39 -3.95 10.15
N THR A 171 11.01 -5.10 9.84
CA THR A 171 10.46 -6.42 10.13
C THR A 171 10.26 -6.70 11.62
N LEU A 172 11.11 -6.18 12.50
CA LEU A 172 10.94 -6.35 13.96
C LEU A 172 9.73 -5.59 14.53
N LEU A 173 9.27 -4.57 13.82
CA LEU A 173 8.17 -3.68 14.23
C LEU A 173 6.82 -4.10 13.65
N THR A 174 6.77 -5.11 12.78
CA THR A 174 5.56 -5.66 12.15
C THR A 174 5.29 -7.09 12.59
#